data_AF-A0A6G0IJF4-F1
#
_entry.id   AF-A0A6G0IJF4-F1
#
_cell.length_a   1.000
_cell.length_b   1.000
_cell.length_c   1.000
_cell.angle_alpha   90.00
_cell.angle_beta   90.00
_cell.angle_gamma   90.00
#
_symmetry.space_group_name_H-M   'P 1'
#
loop_
_entity.id
_entity.type
_entity.pdbx_description
1 polymer ?
#
loop_
_entity_poly.entity_id
_entity_poly.type
_entity_poly.pdbx_seq_one_letter_code
_entity_poly.pdbx_strand_id
1 'polypeptide(L)'
;MSTLLFPVITFHLLTVCISYWVITAVYLASSGEAIYKVMSPDVSCPYANITCKPETFNQTNISTLAPCHHSQCLFAFYGGETSYHRNLFLLQLSNLLVFLWLVNFSLALEQCTLAGTFASYYWAKRKPQDIPTCPLLLSFNRAIRYHTGSLAFGALILSTVQLIRIILEYLEPKLKGADNSLSRFITHCLKCCFWCLDKLIRYMNRNAYIMVAIYGKNFCTSAREAFFLLMRNVVRVAVLDRVTDFLLFLGKVLIAGGVGVVTFFFFTRKIPIIQEEVPDLNYYWVPLLVRL
;
A
#
# COMPACT_ATOMS: atom_id res chain seq x y z
N MET A 1 15.09 -9.66 -22.24
CA MET A 1 13.99 -9.68 -21.26
C MET A 1 12.96 -8.62 -21.64
N SER A 2 11.71 -9.01 -21.89
CA SER A 2 10.63 -8.08 -22.26
C SER A 2 10.19 -7.24 -21.06
N THR A 3 9.90 -5.96 -21.30
CA THR A 3 9.33 -5.02 -20.32
C THR A 3 8.02 -5.50 -19.70
N LEU A 4 7.36 -6.46 -20.36
CA LEU A 4 6.16 -7.16 -19.92
C LEU A 4 6.33 -7.95 -18.62
N LEU A 5 7.55 -8.43 -18.29
CA LEU A 5 7.79 -9.22 -17.07
C LEU A 5 8.18 -8.37 -15.86
N PHE A 6 8.48 -7.09 -16.06
CA PHE A 6 8.92 -6.21 -14.98
C PHE A 6 7.86 -5.99 -13.88
N PRO A 7 6.55 -5.90 -14.17
CA PRO A 7 5.50 -5.85 -13.14
C PRO A 7 5.54 -7.03 -12.16
N VAL A 8 6.05 -8.20 -12.57
CA VAL A 8 6.18 -9.38 -11.69
C VAL A 8 7.23 -9.13 -10.61
N ILE A 9 8.32 -8.45 -10.94
CA ILE A 9 9.38 -8.09 -9.98
C ILE A 9 8.82 -7.10 -8.96
N THR A 10 8.11 -6.06 -9.42
CA THR A 10 7.43 -5.12 -8.51
C THR A 10 6.44 -5.85 -7.61
N PHE A 11 5.61 -6.73 -8.18
CA PHE A 11 4.63 -7.49 -7.41
C PHE A 11 5.28 -8.27 -6.28
N HIS A 12 6.36 -9.02 -6.57
CA HIS A 12 7.11 -9.76 -5.56
C HIS A 12 7.68 -8.83 -4.48
N LEU A 13 8.27 -7.68 -4.86
CA LEU A 13 8.78 -6.71 -3.90
C LEU A 13 7.68 -6.17 -2.99
N LEU A 14 6.51 -5.86 -3.54
CA LEU A 14 5.35 -5.41 -2.76
C LEU A 14 4.83 -6.48 -1.81
N THR A 15 4.75 -7.74 -2.25
CA THR A 15 4.37 -8.87 -1.38
C THR A 15 5.33 -9.02 -0.20
N VAL A 16 6.63 -8.90 -0.44
CA VAL A 16 7.65 -8.90 0.64
C VAL A 16 7.43 -7.73 1.59
N CYS A 17 7.17 -6.52 1.09
CA CYS A 17 6.89 -5.35 1.94
C CYS A 17 5.64 -5.54 2.81
N ILE A 18 4.56 -6.10 2.25
CA ILE A 18 3.31 -6.37 2.96
C ILE A 18 3.54 -7.43 4.04
N SER A 19 4.18 -8.55 3.70
CA SER A 19 4.45 -9.62 4.66
C SER A 19 5.32 -9.14 5.83
N TYR A 20 6.39 -8.39 5.54
CA TYR A 20 7.24 -7.78 6.58
C TYR A 20 6.44 -6.87 7.52
N TRP A 21 5.58 -6.01 6.97
CA TRP A 21 4.73 -5.13 7.76
C TRP A 21 3.74 -5.88 8.64
N VAL A 22 3.06 -6.91 8.10
CA VAL A 22 2.11 -7.74 8.84
C VAL A 22 2.81 -8.47 9.99
N ILE A 23 3.95 -9.12 9.72
CA ILE A 23 4.70 -9.86 10.74
C ILE A 23 5.14 -8.90 11.86
N THR A 24 5.69 -7.75 11.51
CA THR A 24 6.14 -6.74 12.49
C THR A 24 4.96 -6.20 13.30
N ALA A 25 3.82 -5.92 12.66
CA ALA A 25 2.62 -5.43 13.32
C ALA A 25 2.04 -6.46 14.31
N VAL A 26 1.97 -7.74 13.91
CA VAL A 26 1.50 -8.83 14.77
C VAL A 26 2.46 -9.02 15.95
N TYR A 27 3.76 -9.05 15.68
CA TYR A 27 4.78 -9.18 16.73
C TYR A 27 4.72 -8.03 17.75
N LEU A 28 4.60 -6.78 17.29
CA LEU A 28 4.41 -5.63 18.18
C LEU A 28 3.15 -5.80 19.04
N ALA A 29 2.03 -6.23 18.45
CA ALA A 29 0.77 -6.42 19.16
C ALA A 29 0.81 -7.59 20.18
N SER A 30 1.61 -8.63 19.93
CA SER A 30 1.68 -9.83 20.78
C SER A 30 2.87 -9.88 21.73
N SER A 31 3.81 -8.93 21.66
CA SER A 31 5.07 -8.95 22.42
C SER A 31 4.94 -8.67 23.93
N GLY A 32 3.75 -8.38 24.43
CA GLY A 32 3.52 -8.09 25.85
C GLY A 32 3.25 -9.33 26.71
N GLU A 33 3.24 -9.14 28.02
CA GLU A 33 2.77 -10.19 28.94
C GLU A 33 1.24 -10.31 28.85
N ALA A 34 0.74 -11.55 28.92
CA ALA A 34 -0.69 -11.80 28.91
C ALA A 34 -1.31 -11.37 30.24
N ILE A 35 -2.12 -10.32 30.21
CA ILE A 35 -2.85 -9.84 31.39
C ILE A 35 -4.21 -10.52 31.43
N TYR A 36 -4.45 -11.28 32.50
CA TYR A 36 -5.75 -11.90 32.78
C TYR A 36 -6.49 -11.07 33.83
N LYS A 37 -7.79 -10.91 33.65
CA LYS A 37 -8.67 -10.18 34.56
C LYS A 37 -9.83 -11.05 35.01
N VAL A 38 -10.27 -10.81 36.24
CA VAL A 38 -11.47 -11.46 36.78
C VAL A 38 -12.70 -10.85 36.10
N MET A 39 -13.44 -11.69 35.39
CA MET A 39 -14.74 -11.35 34.80
C MET A 39 -15.83 -12.03 35.62
N SER A 40 -16.78 -11.24 36.13
CA SER A 40 -17.94 -11.70 36.88
C SER A 40 -19.21 -11.31 36.13
N PRO A 41 -20.24 -12.18 36.09
CA PRO A 41 -21.56 -11.80 35.56
C PRO A 41 -22.24 -10.73 36.43
N ASP A 42 -21.94 -10.71 37.74
CA ASP A 42 -22.48 -9.74 38.69
C ASP A 42 -21.62 -8.48 38.77
N VAL A 43 -22.26 -7.32 38.54
CA VAL A 43 -21.65 -5.98 38.60
C VAL A 43 -21.23 -5.59 40.03
N SER A 44 -21.81 -6.26 41.05
CA SER A 44 -21.53 -6.02 42.48
C SER A 44 -20.25 -6.71 42.98
N CYS A 45 -19.53 -7.45 42.13
CA CYS A 45 -18.30 -8.13 42.51
C CYS A 45 -17.15 -7.13 42.78
N PRO A 46 -16.59 -7.07 44.02
CA PRO A 46 -15.49 -6.16 44.35
C PRO A 46 -14.18 -6.50 43.63
N TYR A 47 -14.03 -7.72 43.12
CA TYR A 47 -12.83 -8.18 42.43
C TYR A 47 -12.93 -8.09 40.89
N ALA A 48 -14.02 -7.54 40.35
CA ALA A 48 -14.18 -7.37 38.91
C ALA A 48 -13.07 -6.47 38.33
N ASN A 49 -12.54 -6.84 37.16
CA ASN A 49 -11.45 -6.13 36.45
C ASN A 49 -10.07 -6.12 37.14
N ILE A 50 -9.90 -6.83 38.27
CA ILE A 50 -8.59 -6.99 38.93
C ILE A 50 -7.77 -8.05 38.19
N THR A 51 -6.45 -7.85 38.17
CA THR A 51 -5.47 -8.79 37.62
C THR A 51 -5.44 -10.10 38.39
N CYS A 52 -5.48 -11.22 37.67
CA CYS A 52 -5.44 -12.57 38.24
C CYS A 52 -4.44 -13.45 37.48
N LYS A 53 -3.99 -14.53 38.10
CA LYS A 53 -3.20 -15.58 37.44
C LYS A 53 -4.09 -16.81 37.27
N PRO A 54 -4.27 -17.33 36.05
CA PRO A 54 -5.19 -18.44 35.79
C PRO A 54 -4.81 -19.71 36.58
N GLU A 55 -3.51 -19.97 36.77
CA GLU A 55 -3.02 -21.15 37.49
C GLU A 55 -3.41 -21.17 38.98
N THR A 56 -3.43 -20.01 39.64
CA THR A 56 -3.73 -19.91 41.08
C THR A 56 -5.18 -19.51 41.34
N PHE A 57 -5.94 -19.12 40.31
CA PHE A 57 -7.29 -18.55 40.49
C PHE A 57 -8.26 -19.53 41.18
N ASN A 58 -8.23 -20.81 40.81
CA ASN A 58 -9.09 -21.84 41.42
C ASN A 58 -8.81 -22.09 42.91
N GLN A 59 -7.63 -21.69 43.40
CA GLN A 59 -7.25 -21.82 44.81
C GLN A 59 -7.63 -20.60 45.64
N THR A 60 -8.10 -19.52 45.00
CA THR A 60 -8.49 -18.29 45.70
C THR A 60 -9.96 -18.31 46.12
N ASN A 61 -10.28 -17.70 47.25
CA ASN A 61 -11.67 -17.57 47.76
C ASN A 61 -12.52 -16.54 46.98
N ILE A 62 -12.05 -16.07 45.82
CA ILE A 62 -12.72 -15.03 45.03
C ILE A 62 -14.02 -15.56 44.42
N SER A 63 -14.00 -16.80 43.90
CA SER A 63 -15.17 -17.46 43.30
C SER A 63 -16.22 -17.92 44.32
N THR A 64 -15.86 -17.98 45.61
CA THR A 64 -16.75 -18.37 46.71
C THR A 64 -17.51 -17.21 47.34
N LEU A 65 -17.16 -15.96 47.00
CA LEU A 65 -17.85 -14.77 47.51
C LEU A 65 -19.21 -14.63 46.82
N ALA A 66 -20.29 -14.42 47.57
CA ALA A 66 -21.66 -14.30 47.05
C ALA A 66 -21.82 -13.36 45.83
N PRO A 67 -21.22 -12.15 45.79
CA PRO A 67 -21.33 -11.26 44.62
C PRO A 67 -20.36 -11.59 43.47
N CYS A 68 -19.47 -12.59 43.63
CA CYS A 68 -18.48 -13.01 42.64
C CYS A 68 -18.63 -14.50 42.27
N HIS A 69 -19.79 -15.09 42.58
CA HIS A 69 -20.08 -16.47 42.27
C HIS A 69 -20.02 -16.68 40.76
N HIS A 70 -19.32 -17.73 40.31
CA HIS A 70 -19.07 -18.00 38.90
C HIS A 70 -18.13 -17.01 38.18
N SER A 71 -17.30 -16.24 38.91
CA SER A 71 -16.26 -15.42 38.30
C SER A 71 -15.14 -16.28 37.68
N GLN A 72 -14.61 -15.84 36.53
CA GLN A 72 -13.56 -16.53 35.80
C GLN A 72 -12.38 -15.58 35.52
N CYS A 73 -11.15 -16.11 35.59
CA CYS A 73 -9.95 -15.38 35.20
C CYS A 73 -9.73 -15.52 33.68
N LEU A 74 -10.18 -14.53 32.92
CA LEU A 74 -10.14 -14.55 31.45
C LEU A 74 -9.04 -13.62 30.92
N PHE A 75 -8.50 -13.99 29.77
CA PHE A 75 -7.54 -13.14 29.06
C PHE A 75 -8.20 -11.81 28.70
N ALA A 76 -7.55 -10.70 29.04
CA ALA A 76 -8.03 -9.37 28.69
C ALA A 76 -7.27 -8.80 27.50
N PHE A 77 -5.95 -8.65 27.61
CA PHE A 77 -5.08 -8.11 26.56
C PHE A 77 -3.61 -8.40 26.87
N TYR A 78 -2.74 -8.26 25.86
CA TYR A 78 -1.28 -8.25 26.06
C TYR A 78 -0.83 -6.85 26.49
N GLY A 79 -0.14 -6.73 27.62
CA GLY A 79 0.29 -5.43 28.16
C GLY A 79 1.27 -5.56 29.33
N GLY A 80 1.78 -4.43 29.80
CA GLY A 80 2.69 -4.35 30.94
C GLY A 80 2.98 -2.90 31.32
N GLU A 81 3.59 -2.66 32.47
CA GLU A 81 3.90 -1.30 32.97
C GLU A 81 5.21 -0.72 32.42
N THR A 82 5.91 -1.45 31.54
CA THR A 82 7.20 -1.01 31.00
C THR A 82 7.04 0.19 30.05
N SER A 83 8.08 1.02 29.94
CA SER A 83 8.14 2.19 29.03
C SER A 83 7.85 1.83 27.56
N TYR A 84 8.09 0.57 27.17
CA TYR A 84 7.76 0.01 25.86
C TYR A 84 6.25 0.03 25.58
N HIS A 85 5.41 -0.37 26.54
CA HIS A 85 3.96 -0.44 26.36
C HIS A 85 3.30 0.94 26.25
N ARG A 86 3.85 1.96 26.93
CA ARG A 86 3.38 3.34 26.78
C ARG A 86 3.61 3.88 25.36
N ASN A 87 4.69 3.45 24.70
CA ASN A 87 5.07 3.89 23.37
C ASN A 87 4.62 2.94 22.24
N LEU A 88 3.84 1.90 22.54
CA LEU A 88 3.41 0.90 21.55
C LEU A 88 2.68 1.54 20.37
N PHE A 89 1.85 2.56 20.63
CA PHE A 89 1.16 3.30 19.57
C PHE A 89 2.15 4.00 18.60
N LEU A 90 3.22 4.61 19.12
CA LEU A 90 4.24 5.26 18.31
C LEU A 90 5.05 4.25 17.49
N LEU A 91 5.34 3.09 18.08
CA LEU A 91 6.01 2.00 17.37
C LEU A 91 5.15 1.47 16.22
N GLN A 92 3.84 1.31 16.44
CA GLN A 92 2.91 0.90 15.40
C GLN A 92 2.79 1.95 14.28
N LEU A 93 2.78 3.23 14.63
CA LEU A 93 2.77 4.33 13.68
C LEU A 93 4.07 4.40 12.86
N SER A 94 5.21 4.18 13.50
CA SER A 94 6.51 4.09 12.83
C SER A 94 6.57 2.90 11.87
N ASN A 95 6.06 1.73 12.27
CA ASN A 95 5.95 0.56 11.40
C ASN A 95 5.08 0.85 10.16
N LEU A 96 3.96 1.57 10.33
CA LEU A 96 3.13 2.02 9.21
C LEU A 96 3.88 2.99 8.28
N LEU A 97 4.65 3.93 8.84
CA LEU A 97 5.49 4.84 8.03
C LEU A 97 6.53 4.08 7.21
N VAL A 98 7.22 3.11 7.81
CA VAL A 98 8.20 2.26 7.13
C VAL A 98 7.52 1.46 6.02
N PHE A 99 6.33 0.91 6.27
CA PHE A 99 5.56 0.21 5.24
C PHE A 99 5.24 1.11 4.04
N LEU A 100 4.67 2.30 4.29
CA LEU A 100 4.37 3.27 3.23
C LEU A 100 5.64 3.67 2.47
N TRP A 101 6.75 3.85 3.19
CA TRP A 101 8.03 4.20 2.59
C TRP A 101 8.56 3.10 1.67
N LEU A 102 8.57 1.84 2.12
CA LEU A 102 9.03 0.69 1.33
C LEU A 102 8.17 0.44 0.09
N VAL A 103 6.84 0.59 0.21
CA VAL A 103 5.92 0.49 -0.94
C VAL A 103 6.24 1.58 -1.95
N ASN A 104 6.33 2.85 -1.52
CA ASN A 104 6.66 3.95 -2.43
C ASN A 104 8.06 3.83 -3.02
N PHE A 105 9.03 3.30 -2.29
CA PHE A 105 10.38 3.03 -2.78
C PHE A 105 10.37 1.96 -3.87
N SER A 106 9.63 0.86 -3.67
CA SER A 106 9.48 -0.21 -4.66
C SER A 106 8.85 0.32 -5.95
N LEU A 107 7.81 1.16 -5.83
CA LEU A 107 7.18 1.83 -6.98
C LEU A 107 8.12 2.86 -7.65
N ALA A 108 8.93 3.57 -6.87
CA ALA A 108 9.93 4.51 -7.40
C ALA A 108 11.02 3.78 -8.20
N LEU A 109 11.48 2.63 -7.68
CA LEU A 109 12.43 1.76 -8.35
C LEU A 109 11.87 1.25 -9.68
N GLU A 110 10.59 0.88 -9.70
CA GLU A 110 9.91 0.48 -10.93
C GLU A 110 9.91 1.62 -11.96
N GLN A 111 9.42 2.80 -11.57
CA GLN A 111 9.30 3.96 -12.45
C GLN A 111 10.67 4.39 -13.02
N CYS A 112 11.70 4.43 -12.19
CA CYS A 112 13.06 4.79 -12.59
C CYS A 112 13.65 3.76 -13.56
N THR A 113 13.44 2.46 -13.29
CA THR A 113 13.93 1.38 -14.16
C THR A 113 13.27 1.40 -15.53
N LEU A 114 11.95 1.55 -15.59
CA LEU A 114 11.21 1.65 -16.85
C LEU A 114 11.62 2.91 -17.63
N ALA A 115 11.72 4.06 -16.95
CA ALA A 115 12.18 5.29 -17.57
C ALA A 115 13.60 5.14 -18.16
N GLY A 116 14.53 4.53 -17.41
CA GLY A 116 15.89 4.28 -17.87
C GLY A 116 15.95 3.30 -19.06
N THR A 117 15.09 2.29 -19.06
CA THR A 117 14.98 1.31 -20.15
C THR A 117 14.50 1.99 -21.43
N PHE A 118 13.40 2.73 -21.35
CA PHE A 118 12.84 3.44 -22.50
C PHE A 118 13.74 4.57 -22.99
N ALA A 119 14.42 5.28 -22.10
CA ALA A 119 15.40 6.29 -22.45
C ALA A 119 16.58 5.68 -23.22
N SER A 120 17.08 4.51 -22.76
CA SER A 120 18.19 3.82 -23.42
C SER A 120 17.81 3.37 -24.84
N TYR A 121 16.56 2.96 -25.05
CA TYR A 121 16.04 2.69 -26.40
C TYR A 121 15.85 3.99 -27.20
N TYR A 122 15.16 4.99 -26.67
CA TYR A 122 14.78 6.22 -27.37
C TYR A 122 16.00 7.01 -27.87
N TRP A 123 17.03 7.14 -27.02
CA TRP A 123 18.24 7.91 -27.32
C TRP A 123 19.34 7.12 -28.02
N ALA A 124 19.13 5.83 -28.33
CA ALA A 124 20.07 5.05 -29.15
C ALA A 124 20.11 5.58 -30.59
N LYS A 125 21.29 6.05 -31.03
CA LYS A 125 21.49 6.63 -32.37
C LYS A 125 21.47 5.57 -33.46
N ARG A 126 22.18 4.44 -33.28
CA ARG A 126 22.19 3.30 -34.22
C ARG A 126 21.44 2.11 -33.63
N LYS A 127 20.28 1.79 -34.21
CA LYS A 127 19.47 0.63 -33.82
C LYS A 127 19.78 -0.54 -34.77
N PRO A 128 20.08 -1.77 -34.29
CA PRO A 128 20.07 -2.22 -32.90
C PRO A 128 21.42 -2.15 -32.16
N GLN A 129 22.50 -1.72 -32.80
CA GLN A 129 23.89 -1.83 -32.28
C GLN A 129 24.12 -1.11 -30.95
N ASP A 130 23.51 0.07 -30.75
CA ASP A 130 23.65 0.86 -29.52
C ASP A 130 22.65 0.45 -28.42
N ILE A 131 21.78 -0.53 -28.68
CA ILE A 131 20.79 -1.02 -27.70
C ILE A 131 21.41 -2.16 -26.90
N PRO A 132 21.53 -2.04 -25.56
CA PRO A 132 22.08 -3.12 -24.76
C PRO A 132 21.19 -4.37 -24.81
N THR A 133 21.80 -5.55 -24.72
CA THR A 133 21.13 -6.85 -24.86
C THR A 133 20.02 -7.10 -23.82
N CYS A 134 20.18 -6.57 -22.60
CA CYS A 134 19.19 -6.63 -21.53
C CYS A 134 18.97 -5.23 -20.91
N PRO A 135 18.23 -4.33 -21.57
CA PRO A 135 18.12 -2.93 -21.17
C PRO A 135 17.42 -2.77 -19.80
N LEU A 136 16.48 -3.66 -19.48
CA LEU A 136 15.78 -3.70 -18.18
C LEU A 136 16.70 -3.99 -17.01
N LEU A 137 17.42 -5.12 -17.06
CA LEU A 137 18.27 -5.56 -15.96
C LEU A 137 19.41 -4.56 -15.72
N LEU A 138 19.96 -4.00 -16.79
CA LEU A 138 20.99 -2.96 -16.70
C LEU A 138 20.43 -1.67 -16.10
N SER A 139 19.24 -1.24 -16.51
CA SER A 139 18.59 -0.05 -15.95
C SER A 139 18.21 -0.25 -14.48
N PHE A 140 17.74 -1.44 -14.12
CA PHE A 140 17.41 -1.83 -12.74
C PHE A 140 18.66 -1.81 -11.85
N ASN A 141 19.74 -2.46 -12.31
CA ASN A 141 21.01 -2.46 -11.58
C ASN A 141 21.58 -1.03 -11.45
N ARG A 142 21.46 -0.20 -12.49
CA ARG A 142 21.85 1.22 -12.42
C ARG A 142 21.02 1.99 -11.40
N ALA A 143 19.69 1.76 -11.37
CA ALA A 143 18.81 2.39 -10.40
C ALA A 143 19.17 2.03 -8.95
N ILE A 144 19.43 0.74 -8.67
CA ILE A 144 19.84 0.27 -7.34
C ILE A 144 21.23 0.79 -6.98
N ARG A 145 22.21 0.70 -7.88
CA ARG A 145 23.60 1.03 -7.55
C ARG A 145 23.85 2.53 -7.41
N TYR A 146 23.21 3.36 -8.23
CA TYR A 146 23.54 4.78 -8.32
C TYR A 146 22.42 5.72 -7.90
N HIS A 147 21.16 5.30 -7.94
CA HIS A 147 20.01 6.19 -7.72
C HIS A 147 19.17 5.87 -6.49
N THR A 148 19.49 4.81 -5.73
CA THR A 148 18.75 4.38 -4.52
C THR A 148 18.49 5.52 -3.54
N GLY A 149 19.49 6.37 -3.25
CA GLY A 149 19.30 7.49 -2.31
C GLY A 149 18.28 8.52 -2.80
N SER A 150 18.27 8.84 -4.10
CA SER A 150 17.31 9.77 -4.68
C SER A 150 15.89 9.19 -4.71
N LEU A 151 15.77 7.89 -4.99
CA LEU A 151 14.49 7.18 -4.96
C LEU A 151 13.94 7.07 -3.54
N ALA A 152 14.79 6.72 -2.57
CA ALA A 152 14.45 6.61 -1.15
C ALA A 152 14.00 7.95 -0.58
N PHE A 153 14.68 9.05 -0.92
CA PHE A 153 14.32 10.39 -0.48
C PHE A 153 12.95 10.82 -1.03
N GLY A 154 12.72 10.66 -2.34
CA GLY A 154 11.42 10.98 -2.94
C GLY A 154 10.29 10.12 -2.37
N ALA A 155 10.54 8.84 -2.14
CA ALA A 155 9.60 7.92 -1.50
C ALA A 155 9.26 8.33 -0.06
N LEU A 156 10.24 8.83 0.70
CA LEU A 156 10.05 9.28 2.09
C LEU A 156 9.17 10.53 2.19
N ILE A 157 9.35 11.48 1.26
CA ILE A 157 8.50 12.68 1.19
C ILE A 157 7.04 12.27 0.95
N LEU A 158 6.82 11.38 -0.02
CA LEU A 158 5.47 10.90 -0.34
C LEU A 158 4.85 10.10 0.81
N SER A 159 5.61 9.20 1.45
CA SER A 159 5.11 8.39 2.55
C SER A 159 4.75 9.23 3.78
N THR A 160 5.49 10.31 4.05
CA THR A 160 5.19 11.23 5.15
C THR A 160 3.84 11.92 4.95
N VAL A 161 3.57 12.42 3.73
CA VAL A 161 2.28 13.05 3.39
C VAL A 161 1.13 12.04 3.42
N GLN A 162 1.36 10.82 2.95
CA GLN A 162 0.38 9.73 3.06
C GLN A 162 0.07 9.38 4.52
N LEU A 163 1.09 9.32 5.38
CA LEU A 163 0.89 9.05 6.80
C LEU A 163 0.01 10.11 7.45
N ILE A 164 0.28 11.41 7.20
CA ILE A 164 -0.53 12.50 7.72
C ILE A 164 -1.99 12.38 7.26
N ARG A 165 -2.22 12.05 5.98
CA ARG A 165 -3.56 11.83 5.44
C ARG A 165 -4.29 10.68 6.16
N ILE A 166 -3.62 9.55 6.38
CA ILE A 166 -4.19 8.40 7.11
C ILE A 166 -4.54 8.79 8.55
N ILE A 167 -3.68 9.55 9.23
CA ILE A 167 -3.94 10.04 10.59
C ILE A 167 -5.16 10.95 10.63
N LEU A 168 -5.29 11.90 9.68
CA LEU A 168 -6.46 12.79 9.58
C LEU A 168 -7.76 12.02 9.31
N GLU A 169 -7.70 10.94 8.54
CA GLU A 169 -8.83 10.07 8.26
C GLU A 169 -9.23 9.24 9.49
N TYR A 170 -8.24 8.75 10.26
CA TYR A 170 -8.47 8.05 11.52
C TYR A 170 -9.02 8.93 12.64
N LEU A 171 -8.63 10.21 12.69
CA LEU A 171 -9.07 11.15 13.73
C LEU A 171 -10.53 11.62 13.54
N GLU A 172 -11.04 11.68 12.30
CA GLU A 172 -12.37 12.22 12.02
C GLU A 172 -13.49 11.53 12.80
N PRO A 173 -13.61 10.18 12.83
CA PRO A 173 -14.64 9.51 13.62
C PRO A 173 -14.55 9.82 15.12
N LYS A 174 -13.33 10.00 15.66
CA LYS A 174 -13.12 10.29 17.09
C LYS A 174 -13.48 11.73 17.45
N LEU A 175 -13.29 12.66 16.52
CA LEU A 175 -13.63 14.07 16.70
C LEU A 175 -15.13 14.35 16.60
N LYS A 176 -15.94 13.44 16.03
CA LYS A 176 -17.40 13.59 15.96
C LYS A 176 -18.09 13.63 17.33
N GLY A 177 -17.46 13.12 18.39
CA GLY A 177 -17.98 13.19 19.77
C GLY A 177 -17.75 14.55 20.46
N ALA A 178 -16.86 15.39 19.95
CA ALA A 178 -16.57 16.73 20.47
C ALA A 178 -17.19 17.77 19.53
N ASP A 179 -18.44 18.16 19.81
CA ASP A 179 -19.34 18.80 18.85
C ASP A 179 -19.04 20.29 18.59
N ASN A 180 -17.87 20.60 18.01
CA ASN A 180 -17.46 21.96 17.64
C ASN A 180 -17.48 22.15 16.12
N SER A 181 -18.31 23.08 15.63
CA SER A 181 -18.43 23.43 14.20
C SER A 181 -17.09 23.85 13.57
N LEU A 182 -16.27 24.60 14.32
CA LEU A 182 -14.93 25.02 13.91
C LEU A 182 -13.97 23.84 13.66
N SER A 183 -14.01 22.81 14.53
CA SER A 183 -13.16 21.62 14.42
C SER A 183 -13.49 20.82 13.15
N ARG A 184 -14.78 20.71 12.82
CA ARG A 184 -15.23 20.05 11.58
C ARG A 184 -14.74 20.79 10.34
N PHE A 185 -14.84 22.12 10.32
CA PHE A 185 -14.36 22.94 9.20
C PHE A 185 -12.84 22.78 8.98
N ILE A 186 -12.04 22.88 10.05
CA ILE A 186 -10.58 22.73 9.98
C ILE A 186 -10.19 21.35 9.49
N THR A 187 -10.83 20.29 10.01
CA THR A 187 -10.56 18.90 9.60
C THR A 187 -10.84 18.69 8.11
N HIS A 188 -11.95 19.24 7.61
CA HIS A 188 -12.31 19.13 6.19
C HIS A 188 -11.31 19.89 5.28
N CYS A 189 -10.91 21.10 5.69
CA CYS A 189 -9.91 21.90 4.97
C CYS A 189 -8.55 21.19 4.89
N LEU A 190 -8.06 20.67 6.02
CA LEU A 190 -6.80 19.93 6.09
C LEU A 190 -6.84 18.67 5.21
N LYS A 191 -7.93 17.90 5.25
CA LYS A 191 -8.10 16.73 4.38
C LYS A 191 -7.99 17.08 2.90
N CYS A 192 -8.67 18.15 2.46
CA CYS A 192 -8.58 18.63 1.08
C CYS A 192 -7.15 19.03 0.72
N CYS A 193 -6.48 19.82 1.59
CA CYS A 193 -5.10 20.26 1.37
C CYS A 193 -4.11 19.08 1.26
N PHE A 194 -4.15 18.14 2.20
CA PHE A 194 -3.27 16.97 2.19
C PHE A 194 -3.59 15.99 1.05
N TRP A 195 -4.84 15.92 0.61
CA TRP A 195 -5.20 15.16 -0.58
C TRP A 195 -4.61 15.78 -1.85
N CYS A 196 -4.73 17.10 -2.02
CA CYS A 196 -4.09 17.82 -3.12
C CYS A 196 -2.56 17.67 -3.08
N LEU A 197 -1.97 17.75 -1.89
CA LEU A 197 -0.53 17.61 -1.69
C LEU A 197 -0.02 16.21 -2.04
N ASP A 198 -0.72 15.14 -1.63
CA ASP A 198 -0.39 13.75 -2.01
C ASP A 198 -0.37 13.60 -3.54
N LYS A 199 -1.39 14.14 -4.22
CA LYS A 199 -1.48 14.08 -5.70
C LYS A 199 -0.34 14.86 -6.36
N LEU A 200 -0.06 16.07 -5.88
CA LEU A 200 1.01 16.92 -6.39
C LEU A 200 2.38 16.25 -6.23
N ILE A 201 2.69 15.76 -5.02
CA ILE A 201 3.98 15.11 -4.74
C ILE A 201 4.12 13.83 -5.55
N ARG A 202 3.07 13.01 -5.68
CA ARG A 202 3.09 11.81 -6.53
C ARG A 202 3.40 12.14 -7.98
N TYR A 203 2.79 13.20 -8.51
CA TYR A 203 3.06 13.68 -9.86
C TYR A 203 4.49 14.19 -10.02
N MET A 204 4.97 15.02 -9.08
CA MET A 204 6.34 15.54 -9.09
C MET A 204 7.38 14.41 -9.00
N ASN A 205 7.20 13.46 -8.07
CA ASN A 205 8.08 12.32 -7.89
C ASN A 205 8.21 11.50 -9.17
N ARG A 206 7.09 11.17 -9.83
CA ARG A 206 7.10 10.40 -11.08
C ARG A 206 7.96 11.07 -12.15
N ASN A 207 7.78 12.39 -12.34
CA ASN A 207 8.53 13.15 -13.33
C ASN A 207 9.99 13.36 -12.93
N ALA A 208 10.26 13.54 -11.63
CA ALA A 208 11.62 13.61 -11.10
C ALA A 208 12.37 12.29 -11.33
N TYR A 209 11.77 11.13 -11.09
CA TYR A 209 12.40 9.83 -11.32
C TYR A 209 12.72 9.58 -12.80
N ILE A 210 11.89 10.07 -13.73
CA ILE A 210 12.21 10.05 -15.16
C ILE A 210 13.46 10.87 -15.45
N MET A 211 13.55 12.09 -14.89
CA MET A 211 14.70 12.97 -15.04
C MET A 211 15.98 12.37 -14.42
N VAL A 212 15.87 11.75 -13.24
CA VAL A 212 16.95 10.98 -12.60
C VAL A 212 17.42 9.84 -13.50
N ALA A 213 16.50 9.08 -14.09
CA ALA A 213 16.84 7.93 -14.93
C ALA A 213 17.54 8.30 -16.25
N ILE A 214 17.21 9.47 -16.81
CA ILE A 214 17.78 9.97 -18.08
C ILE A 214 19.12 10.67 -17.85
N TYR A 215 19.18 11.61 -16.91
CA TYR A 215 20.34 12.50 -16.73
C TYR A 215 21.23 12.14 -15.55
N GLY A 216 20.80 11.24 -14.66
CA GLY A 216 21.58 10.77 -13.52
C GLY A 216 21.79 11.79 -12.40
N LYS A 217 21.01 12.90 -12.37
CA LYS A 217 21.12 13.95 -11.36
C LYS A 217 20.36 13.60 -10.07
N ASN A 218 20.72 14.27 -8.98
CA ASN A 218 20.09 14.13 -7.66
C ASN A 218 18.58 14.47 -7.71
N PHE A 219 17.78 13.92 -6.79
CA PHE A 219 16.33 14.10 -6.75
C PHE A 219 15.88 15.57 -6.84
N CYS A 220 16.40 16.48 -6.00
CA CYS A 220 15.92 17.87 -5.98
C CYS A 220 16.17 18.62 -7.29
N THR A 221 17.36 18.44 -7.88
CA THR A 221 17.70 19.05 -9.18
C THR A 221 16.81 18.48 -10.28
N SER A 222 16.64 17.16 -10.30
CA SER A 222 15.78 16.44 -11.23
C SER A 222 14.31 16.87 -11.12
N ALA A 223 13.80 17.04 -9.90
CA ALA A 223 12.44 17.50 -9.64
C ALA A 223 12.21 18.94 -10.11
N ARG A 224 13.18 19.83 -9.85
CA ARG A 224 13.14 21.22 -10.33
C ARG A 224 13.11 21.27 -11.86
N GLU A 225 14.05 20.60 -12.52
CA GLU A 225 14.13 20.57 -13.98
C GLU A 225 12.87 19.97 -14.61
N ALA A 226 12.37 18.87 -14.06
CA ALA A 226 11.12 18.26 -14.50
C ALA A 226 9.94 19.23 -14.37
N PHE A 227 9.79 19.91 -13.22
CA PHE A 227 8.72 20.88 -13.00
C PHE A 227 8.78 22.05 -14.01
N PHE A 228 9.96 22.65 -14.21
CA PHE A 228 10.12 23.75 -15.18
C PHE A 228 9.83 23.31 -16.63
N LEU A 229 10.26 22.11 -17.02
CA LEU A 229 10.00 21.57 -18.35
C LEU A 229 8.49 21.35 -18.61
N LEU A 230 7.78 20.83 -17.62
CA LEU A 230 6.34 20.59 -17.69
C LEU A 230 5.56 21.92 -17.74
N MET A 231 5.87 22.87 -16.85
CA MET A 231 5.18 24.17 -16.81
C MET A 231 5.38 24.98 -18.09
N ARG A 232 6.59 24.95 -18.67
CA ARG A 232 6.86 25.65 -19.95
C ARG A 232 6.11 25.05 -21.14
N ASN A 233 5.67 23.79 -21.04
CA ASN A 233 4.99 23.06 -22.12
C ASN A 233 3.63 22.51 -21.69
N VAL A 234 2.94 23.19 -20.76
CA VAL A 234 1.74 22.68 -20.10
C VAL A 234 0.64 22.25 -21.09
N VAL A 235 0.45 23.01 -22.18
CA VAL A 235 -0.54 22.70 -23.22
C VAL A 235 -0.22 21.38 -23.90
N ARG A 236 1.05 21.16 -24.29
CA ARG A 236 1.48 19.93 -24.94
C ARG A 236 1.34 18.73 -24.01
N VAL A 237 1.71 18.90 -22.73
CA VAL A 237 1.56 17.85 -21.71
C VAL A 237 0.09 17.49 -21.53
N ALA A 238 -0.80 18.47 -21.40
CA ALA A 238 -2.23 18.24 -21.24
C ALA A 238 -2.84 17.48 -22.44
N VAL A 239 -2.46 17.85 -23.67
CA VAL A 239 -2.93 17.15 -24.88
C VAL A 239 -2.42 15.70 -24.91
N LEU A 240 -1.13 15.49 -24.63
CA LEU A 240 -0.55 14.14 -24.61
C LEU A 240 -1.19 13.24 -23.54
N ASP A 241 -1.49 13.79 -22.36
CA ASP A 241 -2.15 13.06 -21.28
C ASP A 241 -3.55 12.59 -21.72
N ARG A 242 -4.34 13.48 -22.34
CA ARG A 242 -5.67 13.13 -22.88
C ARG A 242 -5.61 12.09 -24.00
N VAL A 243 -4.66 12.20 -24.91
CA VAL A 243 -4.49 11.22 -26.01
C VAL A 243 -4.05 9.87 -25.43
N THR A 244 -3.13 9.86 -24.46
CA THR A 244 -2.66 8.63 -23.82
C THR A 244 -3.79 7.94 -23.06
N ASP A 245 -4.58 8.69 -22.30
CA ASP A 245 -5.75 8.15 -21.59
C ASP A 245 -6.77 7.54 -22.55
N PHE A 246 -7.05 8.21 -23.67
CA PHE A 246 -7.94 7.67 -24.70
C PHE A 246 -7.40 6.38 -25.32
N LEU A 247 -6.11 6.32 -25.66
CA LEU A 247 -5.48 5.11 -26.21
C LEU A 247 -5.47 3.96 -25.20
N LEU A 248 -5.16 4.24 -23.93
CA LEU A 248 -5.19 3.24 -22.86
C LEU A 248 -6.61 2.76 -22.56
N PHE A 249 -7.60 3.65 -22.65
CA PHE A 249 -9.01 3.28 -22.53
C PHE A 249 -9.42 2.33 -23.66
N LEU A 250 -9.10 2.67 -24.92
CA LEU A 250 -9.39 1.81 -26.07
C LEU A 250 -8.70 0.44 -25.93
N GLY A 251 -7.44 0.42 -25.50
CA GLY A 251 -6.71 -0.82 -25.23
C GLY A 251 -7.37 -1.66 -24.14
N LYS A 252 -7.82 -1.06 -23.04
CA LYS A 252 -8.55 -1.77 -21.98
C LYS A 252 -9.87 -2.35 -22.48
N VAL A 253 -10.66 -1.59 -23.24
CA VAL A 253 -11.92 -2.06 -23.83
C VAL A 253 -11.68 -3.20 -24.81
N LEU A 254 -10.66 -3.11 -25.66
CA LEU A 254 -10.30 -4.18 -26.59
C LEU A 254 -9.87 -5.46 -25.87
N ILE A 255 -9.03 -5.36 -24.84
CA ILE A 255 -8.57 -6.53 -24.08
C ILE A 255 -9.73 -7.14 -23.28
N ALA A 256 -10.48 -6.34 -22.52
CA ALA A 256 -11.61 -6.82 -21.73
C ALA A 256 -12.71 -7.42 -22.63
N GLY A 257 -13.04 -6.75 -23.73
CA GLY A 257 -13.99 -7.24 -24.73
C GLY A 257 -13.50 -8.51 -25.43
N GLY A 258 -12.23 -8.54 -25.86
CA GLY A 258 -11.62 -9.71 -26.49
C GLY A 258 -11.59 -10.92 -25.56
N VAL A 259 -11.15 -10.75 -24.31
CA VAL A 259 -11.18 -11.81 -23.28
C VAL A 259 -12.62 -12.23 -22.98
N GLY A 260 -13.56 -11.29 -22.91
CA GLY A 260 -14.99 -11.59 -22.74
C GLY A 260 -15.55 -12.46 -23.86
N VAL A 261 -15.25 -12.13 -25.12
CA VAL A 261 -15.67 -12.91 -26.30
C VAL A 261 -15.03 -14.30 -26.30
N VAL A 262 -13.72 -14.40 -26.06
CA VAL A 262 -13.02 -15.69 -25.98
C VAL A 262 -13.60 -16.56 -24.85
N THR A 263 -13.84 -15.96 -23.69
CA THR A 263 -14.46 -16.64 -22.53
C THR A 263 -15.87 -17.10 -22.85
N PHE A 264 -16.66 -16.30 -23.56
CA PHE A 264 -18.00 -16.67 -24.03
C PHE A 264 -17.97 -17.87 -24.99
N PHE A 265 -17.09 -17.87 -25.98
CA PHE A 265 -16.93 -19.00 -26.91
C PHE A 265 -16.44 -20.27 -26.21
N PHE A 266 -15.56 -20.12 -25.22
CA PHE A 266 -15.08 -21.22 -24.38
C PHE A 266 -16.23 -21.88 -23.60
N PHE A 267 -17.06 -21.09 -22.90
CA PHE A 267 -18.21 -21.63 -22.14
C PHE A 267 -19.38 -22.09 -23.02
N THR A 268 -19.49 -21.62 -24.27
CA THR A 268 -20.54 -22.06 -25.22
C THR A 268 -20.13 -23.32 -26.00
N ARG A 269 -19.00 -23.98 -25.66
CA ARG A 269 -18.49 -25.21 -26.31
C ARG A 269 -18.35 -25.15 -27.84
N LYS A 270 -18.18 -23.95 -28.40
CA LYS A 270 -18.04 -23.77 -29.86
C LYS A 270 -16.61 -23.95 -30.37
N ILE A 271 -15.65 -24.21 -29.49
CA ILE A 271 -14.25 -24.48 -29.84
C ILE A 271 -14.04 -26.00 -29.77
N PRO A 272 -13.84 -26.69 -30.91
CA PRO A 272 -13.76 -28.15 -30.96
C PRO A 272 -12.49 -28.76 -30.34
N ILE A 273 -11.52 -27.93 -29.94
CA ILE A 273 -10.19 -28.36 -29.46
C ILE A 273 -10.17 -28.64 -27.94
N ILE A 274 -11.14 -28.12 -27.17
CA ILE A 274 -11.12 -28.16 -25.69
C ILE A 274 -12.48 -28.63 -25.14
N GLN A 275 -13.15 -29.57 -25.82
CA GLN A 275 -14.49 -30.01 -25.43
C GLN A 275 -14.49 -30.93 -24.19
N GLU A 276 -13.39 -31.63 -23.90
CA GLU A 276 -13.31 -32.62 -22.81
C GLU A 276 -12.99 -32.02 -21.42
N GLU A 277 -12.43 -30.80 -21.34
CA GLU A 277 -12.03 -30.18 -20.06
C GLU A 277 -13.07 -29.24 -19.43
N VAL A 278 -14.25 -29.05 -20.05
CA VAL A 278 -15.19 -27.99 -19.64
C VAL A 278 -16.34 -28.54 -18.77
N PRO A 279 -16.41 -28.21 -17.46
CA PRO A 279 -17.49 -28.63 -16.58
C PRO A 279 -18.84 -28.05 -17.05
N ASP A 280 -19.92 -28.83 -16.90
CA ASP A 280 -21.29 -28.35 -17.18
C ASP A 280 -21.66 -27.24 -16.18
N LEU A 281 -21.73 -26.00 -16.65
CA LEU A 281 -22.20 -24.86 -15.87
C LEU A 281 -23.68 -24.57 -16.18
N ASN A 282 -24.53 -24.57 -15.14
CA ASN A 282 -25.94 -24.15 -15.25
C ASN A 282 -26.11 -22.67 -15.64
N TYR A 283 -25.15 -21.81 -15.28
CA TYR A 283 -25.16 -20.38 -15.60
C TYR A 283 -23.83 -19.94 -16.19
N TYR A 284 -23.66 -20.14 -17.50
CA TYR A 284 -22.46 -19.74 -18.26
C TYR A 284 -22.18 -18.22 -18.24
N TRP A 285 -23.15 -17.38 -17.88
CA TRP A 285 -23.00 -15.92 -17.78
C TRP A 285 -22.36 -15.41 -16.48
N VAL A 286 -22.41 -16.18 -15.38
CA VAL A 286 -21.92 -15.73 -14.06
C VAL A 286 -20.40 -15.46 -14.05
N PRO A 287 -19.54 -16.33 -14.62
CA PRO A 287 -18.11 -16.05 -14.71
C PRO A 287 -17.76 -14.83 -15.58
N LEU A 288 -18.63 -14.51 -16.54
CA LEU A 288 -18.49 -13.36 -17.44
C LEU A 288 -18.80 -12.04 -16.72
N LEU A 289 -19.83 -12.01 -15.87
CA LEU A 289 -20.24 -10.83 -15.11
C LEU A 289 -19.31 -10.50 -13.93
N VAL A 290 -18.69 -11.51 -13.30
CA VAL A 290 -17.81 -11.29 -12.13
C VAL A 290 -16.45 -10.69 -12.53
N ARG A 291 -16.07 -10.76 -13.81
CA ARG A 291 -14.75 -10.30 -14.32
C ARG A 291 -14.77 -9.08 -15.24
N LEU A 292 -15.95 -8.63 -15.70
CA LEU A 292 -16.16 -7.40 -16.47
C LEU A 292 -16.35 -6.20 -15.53
#